data_AF-A0A9Q4B604-F1
#
_entry.id   AF-A0A9Q4B604-F1
#
_cell.length_a   1.000
_cell.length_b   1.000
_cell.length_c   1.000
_cell.angle_alpha   90.00
_cell.angle_beta   90.00
_cell.angle_gamma   90.00
#
_symmetry.space_group_name_H-M   'P 1'
#
loop_
_entity.id
_entity.type
_entity.pdbx_description
1 polymer ?
#
loop_
_entity_poly.entity_id
_entity_poly.type
_entity_poly.pdbx_seq_one_letter_code
_entity_poly.pdbx_strand_id
1 'polypeptide(L)'
;MSNQAYDQKNSEDYEANTLIINNALLAISNNKKLKVTVAQLSKMTGIHRNTISNRVWPAQKLKQIKREREAEAQAHETQTRLKTNDVKDLLDENLNQARNEIIYWFNEYQDMKRFFGHSHKQYEKMRESRDYYKMLYEADRKSLLNAEQEIERLKELLELRGISSEQILH
;
A
#
# COMPACT_ATOMS: atom_id res chain seq x y z
N MET A 1 55.93 10.45 -66.42
CA MET A 1 54.58 9.84 -66.29
C MET A 1 54.48 8.95 -65.04
N SER A 2 54.97 9.35 -63.86
CA SER A 2 54.99 8.47 -62.68
C SER A 2 54.24 9.00 -61.45
N ASN A 3 54.04 10.32 -61.28
CA ASN A 3 53.42 10.84 -60.05
C ASN A 3 51.89 10.66 -60.01
N GLN A 4 51.20 10.76 -61.15
CA GLN A 4 49.73 10.66 -61.19
C GLN A 4 49.18 9.33 -60.66
N ALA A 5 49.88 8.20 -60.89
CA ALA A 5 49.43 6.89 -60.42
C ALA A 5 49.62 6.70 -58.91
N TYR A 6 50.67 7.29 -58.31
CA TYR A 6 50.88 7.27 -56.87
C TYR A 6 49.91 8.20 -56.13
N ASP A 7 49.62 9.36 -56.71
CA ASP A 7 48.65 10.31 -56.14
C ASP A 7 47.22 9.72 -56.13
N GLN A 8 46.82 9.03 -57.21
CA GLN A 8 45.53 8.35 -57.31
C GLN A 8 45.39 7.25 -56.25
N LYS A 9 46.39 6.38 -56.13
CA LYS A 9 46.37 5.26 -55.18
C LYS A 9 46.38 5.75 -53.72
N ASN A 10 47.13 6.80 -53.41
CA ASN A 10 47.13 7.41 -52.07
C ASN A 10 45.76 8.01 -51.71
N SER A 11 45.06 8.58 -52.69
CA SER A 11 43.70 9.10 -52.48
C SER A 11 42.71 7.98 -52.19
N GLU A 12 42.76 6.89 -52.95
CA GLU A 12 41.90 5.72 -52.76
C GLU A 12 42.13 5.08 -51.37
N ASP A 13 43.40 4.90 -50.99
CA ASP A 13 43.77 4.40 -49.66
C ASP A 13 43.31 5.36 -48.54
N TYR A 14 43.33 6.68 -48.78
CA TYR A 14 42.87 7.66 -47.81
C TYR A 14 41.36 7.56 -47.57
N GLU A 15 40.57 7.42 -48.64
CA GLU A 15 39.11 7.27 -48.58
C GLU A 15 38.70 5.94 -47.96
N ALA A 16 39.31 4.83 -48.40
CA ALA A 16 39.06 3.50 -47.83
C ALA A 16 39.29 3.49 -46.32
N ASN A 17 40.41 4.07 -45.86
CA ASN A 17 40.70 4.22 -44.44
C ASN A 17 39.69 5.12 -43.71
N THR A 18 39.20 6.18 -44.36
CA THR A 18 38.19 7.07 -43.78
C THR A 18 36.87 6.33 -43.54
N LEU A 19 36.42 5.53 -44.51
CA LEU A 19 35.22 4.71 -44.40
C LEU A 19 35.33 3.69 -43.26
N ILE A 20 36.46 2.98 -43.17
CA ILE A 20 36.70 1.98 -42.11
C ILE A 20 36.69 2.65 -40.72
N ILE A 21 37.33 3.82 -40.58
CA ILE A 21 37.34 4.58 -39.31
C ILE A 21 35.94 5.06 -38.94
N ASN A 22 35.15 5.56 -39.90
CA ASN A 22 33.78 5.99 -39.65
C ASN A 22 32.89 4.83 -39.20
N ASN A 23 32.98 3.68 -39.87
CA ASN A 23 32.22 2.48 -39.48
C ASN A 23 32.59 2.01 -38.07
N ALA A 24 33.88 2.03 -37.71
CA ALA A 24 34.32 1.71 -36.36
C ALA A 24 33.83 2.72 -35.31
N LEU A 25 33.81 4.02 -35.64
CA LEU A 25 33.26 5.06 -34.76
C LEU A 25 31.75 4.88 -34.52
N LEU A 26 31.00 4.52 -35.55
CA LEU A 26 29.57 4.21 -35.43
C LEU A 26 29.34 2.94 -34.59
N ALA A 27 30.16 1.91 -34.77
CA ALA A 27 30.11 0.72 -33.93
C ALA A 27 30.42 1.05 -32.47
N ILE A 28 31.39 1.95 -32.22
CA ILE A 28 31.68 2.45 -30.88
C ILE A 28 30.48 3.27 -30.37
N SER A 29 29.90 4.21 -31.10
CA SER A 29 28.77 4.99 -30.60
C SER A 29 27.60 4.11 -30.15
N ASN A 30 27.28 3.09 -30.94
CA ASN A 30 26.12 2.23 -30.71
C ASN A 30 26.35 1.17 -29.61
N ASN A 31 27.60 0.82 -29.31
CA ASN A 31 27.91 -0.22 -28.32
C ASN A 31 28.62 0.34 -27.09
N LYS A 32 27.87 0.52 -26.00
CA LYS A 32 28.37 1.02 -24.71
C LYS A 32 29.48 0.15 -24.09
N LYS A 33 29.60 -1.13 -24.46
CA LYS A 33 30.70 -2.01 -23.97
C LYS A 33 32.05 -1.69 -24.60
N LEU A 34 32.07 -1.04 -25.77
CA LEU A 34 33.30 -0.65 -26.43
C LEU A 34 33.89 0.61 -25.79
N LYS A 35 35.20 0.58 -25.54
CA LYS A 35 35.95 1.72 -24.99
C LYS A 35 36.05 2.83 -26.05
N VAL A 36 35.75 4.05 -25.65
CA VAL A 36 35.79 5.24 -26.51
C VAL A 36 37.24 5.77 -26.59
N THR A 37 38.15 4.98 -27.16
CA THR A 37 39.59 5.32 -27.23
C THR A 37 40.18 5.06 -28.61
N VAL A 38 41.24 5.79 -28.95
CA VAL A 38 41.98 5.62 -30.22
C VAL A 38 42.59 4.22 -30.32
N ALA A 39 43.01 3.63 -29.20
CA ALA A 39 43.54 2.26 -29.17
C ALA A 39 42.47 1.23 -29.55
N GLN A 40 41.23 1.41 -29.09
CA GLN A 40 40.12 0.55 -29.47
C GLN A 40 39.81 0.68 -30.96
N LEU A 41 39.82 1.90 -31.48
CA LEU A 41 39.66 2.19 -32.91
C LEU A 41 40.74 1.51 -33.75
N SER A 42 42.01 1.65 -33.37
CA SER A 42 43.13 0.99 -34.04
C SER A 42 42.97 -0.54 -34.07
N LYS A 43 42.49 -1.13 -32.96
CA LYS A 43 42.21 -2.57 -32.89
C LYS A 43 41.05 -3.00 -33.80
N MET A 44 40.03 -2.16 -33.94
CA MET A 44 38.84 -2.46 -34.76
C MET A 44 39.08 -2.27 -36.25
N THR A 45 39.92 -1.31 -36.63
CA THR A 45 40.18 -0.97 -38.04
C THR A 45 41.44 -1.59 -38.61
N GLY A 46 42.36 -2.07 -37.75
CA GLY A 46 43.69 -2.51 -38.16
C GLY A 46 44.64 -1.37 -38.53
N ILE A 47 44.17 -0.12 -38.48
CA ILE A 47 44.95 1.08 -38.84
C ILE A 47 45.79 1.48 -37.64
N HIS A 48 47.06 1.80 -37.88
CA HIS A 48 47.97 2.22 -36.81
C HIS A 48 47.50 3.52 -36.12
N ARG A 49 47.65 3.56 -34.79
CA ARG A 49 47.20 4.70 -33.95
C ARG A 49 47.69 6.07 -34.44
N ASN A 50 48.93 6.16 -34.96
CA ASN A 50 49.47 7.44 -35.44
C ASN A 50 48.74 7.90 -36.71
N THR A 51 48.40 6.99 -37.61
CA THR A 51 47.62 7.30 -38.82
C THR A 51 46.23 7.82 -38.48
N ILE A 52 45.61 7.31 -37.42
CA ILE A 52 44.32 7.78 -36.90
C ILE A 52 44.49 9.15 -36.22
N SER A 53 45.53 9.32 -35.38
CA SER A 53 45.80 10.57 -34.66
C SER A 53 46.13 11.73 -35.59
N ASN A 54 46.89 11.48 -36.67
CA ASN A 54 47.27 12.49 -37.66
C ASN A 54 46.04 13.08 -38.38
N ARG A 55 44.92 12.35 -38.43
CA ARG A 55 43.67 12.83 -39.04
C ARG A 55 42.83 13.73 -38.12
N VAL A 56 43.13 13.78 -36.81
CA VAL A 56 42.52 14.62 -35.76
C VAL A 56 41.01 14.41 -35.51
N TRP A 57 40.18 14.42 -36.54
CA TRP A 57 38.73 14.26 -36.45
C TRP A 57 38.28 12.96 -35.75
N PRO A 58 38.98 11.79 -35.86
CA PRO A 58 38.54 10.58 -35.16
C PRO A 58 38.63 10.75 -33.64
N ALA A 59 39.67 11.43 -33.16
CA ALA A 59 39.84 11.72 -31.74
C ALA A 59 38.79 12.71 -31.23
N GLN A 60 38.39 13.69 -32.04
CA GLN A 60 37.30 14.61 -31.72
C GLN A 60 35.95 13.88 -31.65
N LYS A 61 35.66 13.00 -32.60
CA LYS A 61 34.44 12.18 -32.60
C LYS A 61 34.38 11.24 -31.39
N LEU A 62 35.50 10.63 -31.00
CA LEU A 62 35.56 9.87 -29.75
C LEU A 62 35.27 10.73 -28.52
N LYS A 63 35.81 11.94 -28.44
CA LYS A 63 35.48 12.86 -27.33
C LYS A 63 34.00 13.21 -27.31
N GLN A 64 33.38 13.42 -28.48
CA GLN A 64 31.95 13.65 -28.60
C GLN A 64 31.14 12.46 -28.06
N ILE A 65 31.40 11.24 -28.56
CA ILE A 65 30.73 10.02 -28.11
C ILE A 65 30.87 9.81 -26.60
N LYS A 66 32.05 10.13 -26.04
CA LYS A 66 32.28 10.03 -24.60
C LYS A 66 31.36 10.98 -23.81
N ARG A 67 31.25 12.24 -24.22
CA ARG A 67 30.37 13.23 -23.58
C ARG A 67 28.90 12.85 -23.69
N GLU A 68 28.48 12.36 -24.86
CA GLU A 68 27.09 11.90 -25.09
C GLU A 68 26.74 10.77 -24.12
N ARG A 69 27.62 9.78 -23.95
CA ARG A 69 27.42 8.69 -22.98
C ARG A 69 27.37 9.16 -21.52
N GLU A 70 28.22 10.11 -21.16
CA GLU A 70 28.24 10.68 -19.81
C GLU A 70 26.94 11.44 -19.50
N ALA A 71 26.46 12.25 -20.46
CA ALA A 71 25.20 12.97 -20.33
C ALA A 71 23.99 12.02 -20.22
N GLU A 72 23.94 10.97 -21.04
CA GLU A 72 22.90 9.93 -20.95
C GLU A 72 22.91 9.22 -19.60
N ALA A 73 24.10 8.87 -19.07
CA ALA A 73 24.22 8.21 -17.79
C ALA A 73 23.71 9.10 -16.64
N GLN A 74 24.07 10.39 -16.64
CA GLN A 74 23.59 11.36 -15.65
C GLN A 74 22.08 11.59 -15.75
N ALA A 75 21.53 11.67 -16.95
CA ALA A 75 20.09 11.80 -17.16
C ALA A 75 19.34 10.57 -16.63
N HIS A 76 19.84 9.36 -16.93
CA HIS A 76 19.24 8.12 -16.44
C HIS A 76 19.31 8.03 -14.91
N GLU A 77 20.46 8.35 -14.31
CA GLU A 77 20.62 8.36 -12.85
C GLU A 77 19.64 9.33 -12.18
N THR A 78 19.51 10.54 -12.72
CA THR A 78 18.58 11.56 -12.20
C THR A 78 17.13 11.08 -12.29
N GLN A 79 16.70 10.51 -13.42
CA GLN A 79 15.37 9.93 -13.58
C GLN A 79 15.12 8.76 -12.62
N THR A 80 16.13 7.92 -12.38
CA THR A 80 16.01 6.77 -11.47
C THR A 80 15.88 7.24 -10.02
N ARG A 81 16.61 8.29 -9.63
CA ARG A 81 16.50 8.91 -8.29
C ARG A 81 15.12 9.54 -8.08
N LEU A 82 14.60 10.27 -9.06
CA LEU A 82 13.26 10.86 -8.99
C LEU A 82 12.19 9.78 -8.79
N LYS A 83 12.20 8.73 -9.62
CA LYS A 83 11.26 7.59 -9.47
C LYS A 83 11.37 6.91 -8.11
N THR A 84 12.59 6.76 -7.58
CA THR A 84 12.81 6.15 -6.25
C THR A 84 12.23 7.04 -5.15
N ASN A 85 12.39 8.36 -5.23
CA ASN A 85 11.81 9.29 -4.27
C ASN A 85 10.27 9.28 -4.35
N ASP A 86 9.71 9.31 -5.56
CA ASP A 86 8.25 9.24 -5.76
C ASP A 86 7.64 7.97 -5.13
N VAL A 87 8.31 6.82 -5.31
CA VAL A 87 7.87 5.55 -4.69
C VAL A 87 7.97 5.61 -3.17
N LYS A 88 9.00 6.28 -2.63
CA LYS A 88 9.19 6.42 -1.18
C LYS A 88 8.12 7.30 -0.56
N ASP A 89 7.80 8.42 -1.21
CA ASP A 89 6.76 9.35 -0.77
C ASP A 89 5.38 8.69 -0.78
N LEU A 90 5.07 7.91 -1.82
CA LEU A 90 3.84 7.09 -1.87
C LEU A 90 3.78 6.05 -0.75
N LEU A 91 4.91 5.42 -0.42
CA LEU A 91 4.97 4.45 0.69
C LEU A 91 4.71 5.12 2.04
N ASP A 92 5.32 6.28 2.27
CA ASP A 92 5.13 7.05 3.50
C ASP A 92 3.69 7.55 3.63
N GLU A 93 3.06 7.97 2.53
CA GLU A 93 1.65 8.36 2.51
C GLU A 93 0.73 7.17 2.86
N ASN A 94 0.93 6.01 2.24
CA ASN A 94 0.17 4.79 2.55
C ASN A 94 0.35 4.36 4.01
N LEU A 95 1.56 4.46 4.56
CA LEU A 95 1.83 4.13 5.97
C LEU A 95 1.09 5.08 6.90
N ASN A 96 1.08 6.37 6.58
CA ASN A 96 0.34 7.36 7.36
C ASN A 96 -1.18 7.12 7.29
N GLN A 97 -1.72 6.77 6.12
CA GLN A 97 -3.13 6.40 5.98
C GLN A 97 -3.49 5.16 6.82
N ALA A 98 -2.70 4.09 6.71
CA ALA A 98 -2.91 2.87 7.50
C ALA A 98 -2.83 3.15 9.01
N ARG A 99 -1.89 4.01 9.46
CA ARG A 99 -1.81 4.42 10.87
C ARG A 99 -3.08 5.15 11.32
N ASN A 100 -3.60 6.06 10.51
CA ASN A 100 -4.82 6.81 10.83
C ASN A 100 -6.03 5.87 10.91
N GLU A 101 -6.15 4.91 10.00
CA GLU A 101 -7.21 3.89 10.05
C GLU A 101 -7.14 3.04 11.31
N ILE A 102 -5.93 2.60 11.71
CA ILE A 102 -5.74 1.84 12.94
C ILE A 102 -6.19 2.65 14.16
N ILE A 103 -5.82 3.93 14.24
CA ILE A 103 -6.23 4.81 15.33
C ILE A 103 -7.76 4.98 15.33
N TYR A 104 -8.36 5.19 14.17
CA TYR A 104 -9.80 5.32 14.02
C TYR A 104 -10.53 4.07 14.53
N TRP A 105 -10.18 2.89 14.02
CA TRP A 105 -10.81 1.63 14.42
C TRP A 105 -10.53 1.27 15.88
N PHE A 106 -9.37 1.62 16.40
CA PHE A 106 -9.06 1.47 17.82
C PHE A 106 -10.01 2.32 18.68
N ASN A 107 -10.21 3.58 18.33
CA ASN A 107 -11.10 4.48 19.07
C ASN A 107 -12.56 3.99 18.99
N GLU A 108 -13.04 3.67 17.80
CA GLU A 108 -14.38 3.10 17.60
C GLU A 108 -14.57 1.82 18.43
N TYR A 109 -13.58 0.93 18.45
CA TYR A 109 -13.64 -0.26 19.27
C TYR A 109 -13.71 0.05 20.78
N GLN A 110 -12.93 1.02 21.27
CA GLN A 110 -12.99 1.41 22.68
C GLN A 110 -14.36 1.99 23.05
N ASP A 111 -14.94 2.81 22.18
CA ASP A 111 -16.25 3.41 22.41
C ASP A 111 -17.36 2.37 22.38
N MET A 112 -17.33 1.45 21.40
CA MET A 112 -18.26 0.32 21.36
C MET A 112 -18.12 -0.56 22.60
N LYS A 113 -16.89 -0.88 23.03
CA LYS A 113 -16.65 -1.66 24.24
C LYS A 113 -17.23 -0.99 25.48
N ARG A 114 -17.09 0.34 25.62
CA ARG A 114 -17.69 1.10 26.72
C ARG A 114 -19.21 1.08 26.65
N PHE A 115 -19.77 1.29 25.46
CA PHE A 115 -21.21 1.23 25.22
C PHE A 115 -21.79 -0.13 25.59
N PHE A 116 -21.20 -1.22 25.11
CA PHE A 116 -21.62 -2.58 25.47
C PHE A 116 -21.49 -2.84 26.97
N GLY A 117 -20.40 -2.42 27.59
CA GLY A 117 -20.22 -2.55 29.04
C GLY A 117 -21.31 -1.81 29.84
N HIS A 118 -21.72 -0.62 29.40
CA HIS A 118 -22.81 0.12 30.03
C HIS A 118 -24.17 -0.55 29.78
N SER A 119 -24.48 -0.87 28.51
CA SER A 119 -25.73 -1.51 28.11
C SER A 119 -25.94 -2.85 28.82
N HIS A 120 -24.89 -3.67 28.91
CA HIS A 120 -24.94 -4.95 29.62
C HIS A 120 -25.28 -4.77 31.11
N LYS A 121 -24.65 -3.79 31.79
CA LYS A 121 -24.98 -3.48 33.19
C LYS A 121 -26.43 -3.02 33.36
N GLN A 122 -26.94 -2.20 32.44
CA GLN A 122 -28.34 -1.76 32.47
C GLN A 122 -29.30 -2.92 32.24
N TYR A 123 -28.96 -3.84 31.33
CA TYR A 123 -29.73 -5.04 31.06
C TYR A 123 -29.79 -5.97 32.28
N GLU A 124 -28.66 -6.23 32.95
CA GLU A 124 -28.64 -7.07 34.16
C GLU A 124 -29.51 -6.47 35.26
N LYS A 125 -29.42 -5.16 35.52
CA LYS A 125 -30.29 -4.48 36.49
C LYS A 125 -31.77 -4.57 36.12
N MET A 126 -32.10 -4.40 34.85
CA MET A 126 -33.48 -4.53 34.36
C MET A 126 -33.99 -5.96 34.56
N ARG A 127 -33.15 -6.94 34.26
CA ARG A 127 -33.45 -8.37 34.46
C ARG A 127 -33.70 -8.69 35.93
N GLU A 128 -32.81 -8.25 36.83
CA GLU A 128 -32.96 -8.42 38.27
C GLU A 128 -34.26 -7.79 38.78
N SER A 129 -34.57 -6.57 38.33
CA SER A 129 -35.81 -5.88 38.69
C SER A 129 -37.05 -6.64 38.20
N ARG A 130 -37.05 -7.10 36.95
CA ARG A 130 -38.13 -7.92 36.40
C ARG A 130 -38.33 -9.20 37.21
N ASP A 131 -37.24 -9.91 37.52
CA ASP A 131 -37.30 -11.17 38.24
C ASP A 131 -37.82 -10.95 39.68
N TYR A 132 -37.42 -9.85 40.33
CA TYR A 132 -37.96 -9.43 41.63
C TYR A 132 -39.47 -9.19 41.60
N TYR A 133 -39.96 -8.35 40.67
CA TYR A 133 -41.39 -8.06 40.59
C TYR A 133 -42.22 -9.28 40.18
N LYS A 134 -41.66 -10.16 39.36
CA LYS A 134 -42.30 -11.43 39.01
C LYS A 134 -42.47 -12.32 40.25
N MET A 135 -41.44 -12.44 41.08
CA MET A 135 -41.53 -13.18 42.34
C MET A 135 -42.57 -12.58 43.29
N LEU A 136 -42.60 -11.25 43.41
CA LEU A 136 -43.60 -10.57 44.24
C LEU A 136 -45.02 -10.85 43.75
N TYR A 137 -45.26 -10.72 42.44
CA TYR A 137 -46.56 -11.01 41.83
C TYR A 137 -46.99 -12.46 42.04
N GLU A 138 -46.08 -13.42 41.88
CA GLU A 138 -46.37 -14.84 42.12
C GLU A 138 -46.71 -15.12 43.59
N ALA A 139 -46.03 -14.45 44.53
CA ALA A 139 -46.33 -14.55 45.95
C ALA A 139 -47.70 -13.95 46.30
N ASP A 140 -47.99 -12.74 45.81
CA ASP A 140 -49.27 -12.06 46.02
C ASP A 140 -50.42 -12.86 45.43
N ARG A 141 -50.25 -13.39 44.22
CA ARG A 141 -51.24 -14.26 43.56
C ARG A 141 -51.53 -15.51 44.39
N LYS A 142 -50.50 -16.14 44.97
CA LYS A 142 -50.68 -17.32 45.82
C LYS A 142 -51.41 -16.97 47.12
N SER A 143 -51.07 -15.83 47.73
CA SER A 143 -51.73 -15.32 48.93
C SER A 143 -53.22 -15.03 48.67
N LEU A 144 -53.52 -14.37 47.54
CA LEU A 144 -54.88 -14.08 47.10
C LEU A 144 -55.69 -15.36 46.93
N LEU A 145 -55.14 -16.36 46.23
CA LEU A 145 -55.82 -17.65 46.03
C LEU A 145 -56.12 -18.34 47.37
N ASN A 146 -55.18 -18.33 48.30
CA ASN A 146 -55.40 -18.91 49.63
C ASN A 146 -56.49 -18.15 50.41
N ALA A 147 -56.52 -16.82 50.33
CA ALA A 147 -57.53 -16.00 50.98
C ALA A 147 -58.92 -16.24 50.36
N GLU A 148 -59.02 -16.33 49.04
CA GLU A 148 -60.26 -16.67 48.32
C GLU A 148 -60.77 -18.05 48.75
N GLN A 149 -59.90 -19.06 48.84
CA GLN A 149 -60.26 -20.40 49.30
C GLN A 149 -60.76 -20.41 50.75
N GLU A 150 -60.13 -19.64 51.64
CA GLU A 150 -60.57 -19.55 53.04
C GLU A 150 -61.90 -18.78 53.16
N ILE A 151 -62.11 -17.74 52.35
CA ILE A 151 -63.41 -17.03 52.29
C ILE A 151 -64.51 -18.00 51.85
N GLU A 152 -64.29 -18.80 50.80
CA GLU A 152 -65.28 -19.80 50.37
C GLU A 152 -65.54 -20.84 51.45
N ARG A 153 -64.49 -21.36 52.09
CA ARG A 153 -64.63 -22.28 53.24
C ARG A 153 -65.45 -21.67 54.37
N LEU A 154 -65.22 -20.41 54.72
CA LEU A 154 -65.95 -19.73 55.77
C LEU A 154 -67.42 -19.51 55.39
N LYS A 155 -67.71 -19.19 54.13
CA LYS A 155 -69.09 -19.10 53.62
C LYS A 155 -69.81 -20.43 53.74
N GLU A 156 -69.20 -21.53 53.30
CA GLU A 156 -69.77 -22.88 53.44
C GLU A 156 -70.09 -23.23 54.90
N LEU A 157 -69.19 -22.89 55.83
CA LEU A 157 -69.42 -23.10 57.27
C LEU A 157 -70.57 -22.26 57.84
N LEU A 158 -70.74 -21.02 57.37
CA LEU A 158 -71.85 -20.15 57.78
C LEU A 158 -73.19 -20.66 57.27
N GLU A 159 -73.24 -21.10 56.01
CA GLU A 159 -74.42 -21.73 55.42
C GLU A 159 -74.83 -23.00 56.16
N LEU A 160 -73.87 -23.88 56.51
CA LEU A 160 -74.11 -25.08 57.30
C LEU A 160 -74.62 -24.79 58.72
N ARG A 161 -74.26 -23.64 59.32
CA ARG A 161 -74.76 -23.19 60.63
C ARG A 161 -76.09 -22.44 60.54
N GLY A 162 -76.66 -22.26 59.35
CA GLY A 162 -77.95 -21.57 59.15
C GLY A 162 -77.90 -20.06 59.39
N ILE A 163 -76.71 -19.46 59.36
CA ILE A 163 -76.52 -18.00 59.49
C ILE A 163 -76.47 -17.43 58.08
N SER A 164 -77.54 -16.76 57.65
CA SER A 164 -77.55 -16.04 56.37
C SER A 164 -76.57 -14.86 56.43
N SER A 165 -75.82 -14.63 55.36
CA SER A 165 -74.92 -13.48 55.20
C SER A 165 -75.60 -12.12 55.40
N GLU A 166 -76.93 -12.05 55.35
CA GLU A 166 -77.72 -10.84 55.67
C GLU A 166 -77.78 -10.54 57.18
N GLN A 167 -77.54 -11.50 58.06
CA GLN A 167 -77.60 -11.33 59.52
C GLN A 167 -76.32 -10.74 60.14
N ILE A 168 -75.23 -10.68 59.38
CA ILE A 168 -73.88 -10.30 59.86
C ILE A 168 -73.60 -8.79 59.63
N LEU A 169 -74.46 -8.08 58.89
CA LEU A 169 -74.30 -6.65 58.54
C LEU A 169 -74.83 -5.66 59.61
N HIS A 170 -74.95 -6.07 60.87
CA HIS A 170 -75.36 -5.20 61.98
C HIS A 170 -74.28 -5.02 63.04
#